data_AF-G3IHK6-F1
#
_entry.id   AF-G3IHK6-F1
#
_cell.length_a   1.000
_cell.length_b   1.000
_cell.length_c   1.000
_cell.angle_alpha   90.00
_cell.angle_beta   90.00
_cell.angle_gamma   90.00
#
_symmetry.space_group_name_H-M   'P 1'
#
loop_
_entity.id
_entity.type
_entity.pdbx_description
1 polymer ?
#
loop_
_entity_poly.entity_id
_entity_poly.type
_entity_poly.pdbx_seq_one_letter_code
_entity_poly.pdbx_strand_id
1 'polypeptide(L)'
;MEHSFKDDEQEFQRKLVVAIEERKQAFMLQNEAASVSYCQAELEKLTEPLKESVSSGVFSVPGGHSLYLEAKKKVEQGYEQVPRKGVKAKEILKSFLKSQATVEKSILQSDKALTDGQRAIAAEQTKKEVAEKERELLRQKQKEQEQVMEAQERSFRENIAKLQEKMERERETLLREQEKMLEHKLKRQKNTLDMASEIHMLDPMCLIENTEDQLVINQQALGILSAIQQPVVVVAIVGLYRTGKSYLMNKLAGKKTGFSLGSTVQSHTKGIWMWCVPHPQKSGHTLVLLDTEGLEDVEKGDNQNDCWIFALAVLLSSTFIYNSIGTINQQAMDQLHYVTELTDLIKSKSSPEQSGVDDSANFVGFFPTFVWALRDFSLELEANGKSITADEYLEHSLTLKKGSDKKSENFNKPRLCIRKFFPKRKCFVFDRPAQRKYLSKLETIREEELSGEFVEQVAEFTSYIFTYSNVKTLSGGIIVNGPRKSSLVLPIWASHLLL
;
A
#
# COMPACT_ATOMS: atom_id res chain seq x y z
N MET A 1 23.32 37.96 -128.30
CA MET A 1 23.49 36.70 -127.54
C MET A 1 24.97 36.34 -127.49
N GLU A 2 25.84 37.17 -126.91
CA GLU A 2 27.30 36.93 -126.93
C GLU A 2 27.84 36.30 -125.63
N HIS A 3 26.96 35.94 -124.67
CA HIS A 3 27.37 35.42 -123.36
C HIS A 3 26.63 34.13 -122.95
N SER A 4 26.08 33.37 -123.90
CA SER A 4 25.45 32.08 -123.62
C SER A 4 26.41 30.95 -123.96
N PHE A 5 26.74 30.08 -122.98
CA PHE A 5 27.50 28.85 -123.21
C PHE A 5 26.55 27.64 -123.24
N LYS A 6 26.91 26.60 -123.99
CA LYS A 6 26.12 25.37 -124.17
C LYS A 6 26.51 24.35 -123.10
N ASP A 7 25.56 23.84 -122.31
CA ASP A 7 25.78 22.84 -121.23
C ASP A 7 24.87 21.62 -121.44
N ASP A 8 24.99 20.99 -122.61
CA ASP A 8 24.10 19.91 -123.06
C ASP A 8 24.19 18.64 -122.15
N GLU A 9 25.28 18.47 -121.38
CA GLU A 9 25.52 17.36 -120.44
C GLU A 9 25.28 17.72 -118.94
N GLN A 10 24.83 18.95 -118.65
CA GLN A 10 24.58 19.51 -117.31
C GLN A 10 25.78 19.49 -116.35
N GLU A 11 27.01 19.47 -116.84
CA GLU A 11 28.20 19.35 -116.00
C GLU A 11 28.44 20.64 -115.19
N PHE A 12 28.24 21.81 -115.80
CA PHE A 12 28.39 23.10 -115.13
C PHE A 12 27.26 23.35 -114.14
N GLN A 13 26.02 22.95 -114.47
CA GLN A 13 24.90 22.98 -113.53
C GLN A 13 25.17 22.14 -112.28
N ARG A 14 25.67 20.91 -112.42
CA ARG A 14 26.02 20.04 -111.28
C ARG A 14 27.13 20.66 -110.41
N LYS A 15 28.20 21.20 -111.01
CA LYS A 15 29.28 21.89 -110.27
C LYS A 15 28.77 23.12 -109.53
N LEU A 16 27.87 23.90 -110.14
CA LEU A 16 27.25 25.06 -109.50
C LEU A 16 26.37 24.65 -108.31
N VAL A 17 25.57 23.59 -108.42
CA VAL A 17 24.73 23.09 -107.31
C VAL A 17 25.58 22.64 -106.12
N VAL A 18 26.67 21.89 -106.37
CA VAL A 18 27.61 21.48 -105.31
C VAL A 18 28.24 22.70 -104.63
N ALA A 19 28.75 23.67 -105.41
CA ALA A 19 29.35 24.89 -104.87
C ALA A 19 28.35 25.76 -104.09
N ILE A 20 27.09 25.83 -104.53
CA ILE A 20 26.01 26.52 -103.81
C ILE A 20 25.73 25.79 -102.49
N GLU A 21 25.63 24.46 -102.48
CA GLU A 21 25.35 23.70 -101.26
C GLU A 21 26.52 23.79 -100.27
N GLU A 22 27.78 23.71 -100.72
CA GLU A 22 28.97 23.93 -99.88
C GLU A 22 28.98 25.34 -99.27
N ARG A 23 28.71 26.37 -100.09
CA ARG A 23 28.69 27.76 -99.62
C ARG A 23 27.52 28.02 -98.67
N LYS A 24 26.36 27.41 -98.93
CA LYS A 24 25.20 27.41 -98.03
C LYS A 24 25.52 26.72 -96.70
N GLN A 25 26.20 25.56 -96.72
CA GLN A 25 26.65 24.89 -95.51
C GLN A 25 27.64 25.75 -94.70
N ALA A 26 28.61 26.38 -95.37
CA ALA A 26 29.54 27.30 -94.71
C ALA A 26 28.80 28.48 -94.05
N PHE A 27 27.82 29.08 -94.72
CA PHE A 27 26.99 30.14 -94.15
C PHE A 27 26.12 29.65 -92.99
N MET A 28 25.56 28.43 -93.06
CA MET A 28 24.79 27.84 -91.96
C MET A 28 25.68 27.65 -90.73
N LEU A 29 26.88 27.09 -90.88
CA LEU A 29 27.85 26.94 -89.78
C LEU A 29 28.27 28.29 -89.20
N GLN A 30 28.52 29.29 -90.03
CA GLN A 30 28.85 30.64 -89.58
C GLN A 30 27.68 31.29 -88.82
N ASN A 31 26.44 31.11 -89.28
CA ASN A 31 25.24 31.61 -88.62
C ASN A 31 24.98 30.90 -87.29
N GLU A 32 25.22 29.59 -87.21
CA GLU A 32 25.14 28.84 -85.96
C GLU A 32 26.20 29.32 -84.96
N ALA A 33 27.46 29.45 -85.39
CA ALA A 33 28.55 29.91 -84.54
C ALA A 33 28.31 31.35 -84.01
N ALA A 34 27.86 32.26 -84.88
CA ALA A 34 27.51 33.62 -84.50
C ALA A 34 26.31 33.65 -83.53
N SER A 35 25.30 32.81 -83.78
CA SER A 35 24.13 32.66 -82.92
C SER A 35 24.51 32.14 -81.53
N VAL A 36 25.38 31.13 -81.43
CA VAL A 36 25.90 30.61 -80.16
C VAL A 36 26.65 31.70 -79.40
N SER A 37 27.62 32.35 -80.04
CA SER A 37 28.46 33.37 -79.39
C SER A 37 27.62 34.53 -78.85
N TYR A 38 26.69 35.05 -79.66
CA TYR A 38 25.81 36.15 -79.25
C TYR A 38 24.84 35.73 -78.13
N CYS A 39 24.17 34.58 -78.27
CA CYS A 39 23.22 34.09 -77.26
C CYS A 39 23.91 33.82 -75.92
N GLN A 40 25.12 33.24 -75.95
CA GLN A 40 25.88 32.94 -74.74
C GLN A 40 26.33 34.22 -74.03
N ALA A 41 26.80 35.23 -74.78
CA ALA A 41 27.21 36.50 -74.21
C ALA A 41 26.05 37.27 -73.57
N GLU A 42 24.89 37.32 -74.22
CA GLU A 42 23.70 37.98 -73.67
C GLU A 42 23.11 37.23 -72.47
N LEU A 43 23.10 35.89 -72.51
CA LEU A 43 22.63 35.09 -71.39
C LEU A 43 23.56 35.18 -70.18
N GLU A 44 24.87 35.26 -70.39
CA GLU A 44 25.85 35.46 -69.32
C GLU A 44 25.61 36.80 -68.60
N LYS A 45 25.43 37.89 -69.35
CA LYS A 45 25.10 39.22 -68.79
C LYS A 45 23.82 39.20 -67.94
N LEU A 46 22.78 38.51 -68.41
CA LEU A 46 21.51 38.39 -67.69
C LEU A 46 21.63 37.52 -66.43
N THR A 47 22.59 36.60 -66.40
CA THR A 47 22.80 35.65 -65.31
C THR A 47 23.69 36.22 -64.20
N GLU A 48 24.53 37.22 -64.46
CA GLU A 48 25.44 37.80 -63.45
C GLU A 48 24.74 38.19 -62.13
N PRO A 49 23.60 38.91 -62.11
CA PRO A 49 22.90 39.23 -60.86
C PRO A 49 22.42 38.00 -60.10
N LEU A 50 22.04 36.95 -60.82
CA LEU A 50 21.62 35.68 -60.23
C LEU A 50 22.82 34.96 -59.59
N LYS A 51 23.97 34.91 -60.26
CA LYS A 51 25.20 34.31 -59.70
C LYS A 51 25.67 35.05 -58.45
N GLU A 52 25.64 36.38 -58.47
CA GLU A 52 26.00 37.20 -57.32
C GLU A 52 25.05 36.95 -56.14
N SER A 53 23.74 36.84 -56.40
CA SER A 53 22.75 36.51 -55.36
C SER A 53 22.96 35.11 -54.77
N VAL A 54 23.39 34.14 -55.59
CA VAL A 54 23.73 32.79 -55.13
C VAL A 54 25.00 32.81 -54.29
N SER A 55 26.07 33.49 -54.73
CA SER A 55 27.36 33.50 -54.03
C SER A 55 27.34 34.30 -52.73
N SER A 56 26.55 35.36 -52.67
CA SER A 56 26.32 36.16 -51.45
C SER A 56 25.40 35.46 -50.44
N GLY A 57 24.79 34.33 -50.81
CA GLY A 57 23.94 33.55 -49.92
C GLY A 57 22.57 34.17 -49.67
N VAL A 58 22.06 35.03 -50.57
CA VAL A 58 20.74 35.67 -50.44
C VAL A 58 19.61 34.65 -50.35
N PHE A 59 19.77 33.48 -50.98
CA PHE A 59 18.79 32.39 -50.95
C PHE A 59 18.97 31.44 -49.75
N SER A 60 19.96 31.66 -48.89
CA SER A 60 20.23 30.83 -47.70
C SER A 60 19.34 31.24 -46.51
N VAL A 61 18.05 31.37 -46.77
CA VAL A 61 17.02 31.74 -45.80
C VAL A 61 15.81 30.81 -45.95
N PRO A 62 14.98 30.65 -44.91
CA PRO A 62 13.70 29.95 -45.00
C PRO A 62 12.79 30.57 -46.07
N GLY A 63 12.28 29.74 -46.98
CA GLY A 63 11.59 30.16 -48.20
C GLY A 63 12.52 30.58 -49.35
N GLY A 64 13.84 30.41 -49.20
CA GLY A 64 14.86 30.86 -50.15
C GLY A 64 14.79 30.18 -51.52
N HIS A 65 14.28 28.94 -51.61
CA HIS A 65 14.08 28.27 -52.91
C HIS A 65 13.06 29.00 -53.77
N SER A 66 12.00 29.54 -53.16
CA SER A 66 10.98 30.31 -53.88
C SER A 66 11.55 31.60 -54.46
N LEU A 67 12.40 32.30 -53.70
CA LEU A 67 13.10 33.50 -54.15
C LEU A 67 14.06 33.20 -55.32
N TYR A 68 14.76 32.06 -55.26
CA TYR A 68 15.63 31.62 -56.34
C TYR A 68 14.84 31.31 -57.63
N LEU A 69 13.69 30.63 -57.52
CA LEU A 69 12.83 30.36 -58.68
C LEU A 69 12.32 31.65 -59.34
N GLU A 70 11.97 32.66 -58.54
CA GLU A 70 11.58 33.97 -59.06
C GLU A 70 12.73 34.66 -59.80
N ALA A 71 13.94 34.64 -59.22
CA ALA A 71 15.13 35.22 -59.82
C ALA A 71 15.53 34.50 -61.13
N LYS A 72 15.48 33.16 -61.15
CA LYS A 72 15.69 32.33 -62.35
C LYS A 72 14.68 32.66 -63.45
N LYS A 73 13.40 32.82 -63.09
CA LYS A 73 12.34 33.21 -64.04
C LYS A 73 12.58 34.59 -64.65
N LYS A 74 13.13 35.55 -63.88
CA LYS A 74 13.51 36.87 -64.42
C LYS A 74 14.60 36.76 -65.48
N VAL A 75 15.57 35.85 -65.31
CA VAL A 75 16.61 35.58 -66.32
C VAL A 75 16.01 34.98 -67.59
N GLU A 76 15.11 34.00 -67.46
CA GLU A 76 14.39 33.39 -68.59
C GLU A 76 13.60 34.43 -69.40
N GLN A 77 12.81 35.26 -68.71
CA GLN A 77 12.02 36.32 -69.33
C GLN A 77 12.90 37.39 -69.98
N GLY A 78 13.99 37.79 -69.32
CA GLY A 78 14.97 38.72 -69.88
C GLY A 78 15.59 38.18 -71.16
N TYR A 79 15.94 36.89 -71.17
CA TYR A 79 16.50 36.26 -72.36
C TYR A 79 15.47 36.19 -73.47
N GLU A 80 14.20 35.88 -73.21
CA GLU A 80 13.13 35.88 -74.23
C GLU A 80 13.00 37.21 -74.99
N GLN A 81 13.26 38.34 -74.33
CA GLN A 81 13.18 39.68 -74.94
C GLN A 81 14.41 40.08 -75.77
N VAL A 82 15.53 39.35 -75.70
CA VAL A 82 16.74 39.68 -76.46
C VAL A 82 16.49 39.55 -77.98
N PRO A 83 16.75 40.58 -78.80
CA PRO A 83 16.55 40.51 -80.25
C PRO A 83 17.73 39.81 -80.96
N ARG A 84 17.49 39.35 -82.21
CA ARG A 84 18.52 38.83 -83.14
C ARG A 84 19.33 37.60 -82.67
N LYS A 85 18.71 36.72 -81.88
CA LYS A 85 19.37 35.53 -81.30
C LYS A 85 19.89 34.51 -82.33
N GLY A 86 19.28 34.43 -83.51
CA GLY A 86 19.62 33.42 -84.52
C GLY A 86 19.08 32.02 -84.21
N VAL A 87 19.58 31.01 -84.93
CA VAL A 87 18.99 29.65 -84.97
C VAL A 87 19.25 28.80 -83.72
N LYS A 88 20.26 29.14 -82.89
CA LYS A 88 20.66 28.38 -81.70
C LYS A 88 20.05 28.87 -80.37
N ALA A 89 19.18 29.89 -80.42
CA ALA A 89 18.59 30.54 -79.25
C ALA A 89 18.00 29.59 -78.18
N LYS A 90 17.19 28.62 -78.62
CA LYS A 90 16.49 27.67 -77.75
C LYS A 90 17.44 26.62 -77.14
N GLU A 91 18.45 26.22 -77.90
CA GLU A 91 19.44 25.24 -77.47
C GLU A 91 20.30 25.79 -76.32
N ILE A 92 20.74 27.05 -76.44
CA ILE A 92 21.51 27.76 -75.41
C ILE A 92 20.69 27.99 -74.14
N LEU A 93 19.41 28.39 -74.25
CA LEU A 93 18.55 28.51 -73.07
C LEU A 93 18.38 27.16 -72.37
N LYS A 94 18.19 26.08 -73.13
CA LYS A 94 18.03 24.74 -72.58
C LYS A 94 19.30 24.26 -71.86
N SER A 95 20.48 24.52 -72.39
CA SER A 95 21.74 24.15 -71.74
C SER A 95 21.96 24.91 -70.43
N PHE A 96 21.59 26.20 -70.40
CA PHE A 96 21.58 27.02 -69.19
C PHE A 96 20.62 26.49 -68.12
N LEU A 97 19.36 26.20 -68.46
CA LEU A 97 18.41 25.66 -67.49
C LEU A 97 18.89 24.33 -66.90
N LYS A 98 19.58 23.52 -67.70
CA LYS A 98 20.22 22.29 -67.26
C LYS A 98 21.40 22.55 -66.32
N SER A 99 22.22 23.57 -66.57
CA SER A 99 23.35 23.91 -65.67
C SER A 99 22.88 24.45 -64.32
N GLN A 100 21.74 25.15 -64.27
CA GLN A 100 21.15 25.66 -63.03
C GLN A 100 20.52 24.58 -62.12
N ALA A 101 20.31 23.35 -62.62
CA ALA A 101 19.67 22.29 -61.85
C ALA A 101 20.45 21.89 -60.58
N THR A 102 21.78 21.90 -60.64
CA THR A 102 22.64 21.57 -59.50
C THR A 102 22.55 22.65 -58.41
N VAL A 103 22.56 23.92 -58.81
CA VAL A 103 22.44 25.07 -57.91
C VAL A 103 21.07 25.08 -57.23
N GLU A 104 20.02 24.87 -58.02
CA GLU A 104 18.63 24.79 -57.52
C GLU A 104 18.46 23.69 -56.47
N LYS A 105 19.03 22.50 -56.72
CA LYS A 105 18.97 21.38 -55.78
C LYS A 105 19.69 21.70 -54.47
N SER A 106 20.83 22.38 -54.53
CA SER A 106 21.58 22.80 -53.34
C SER A 106 20.81 23.83 -52.52
N ILE A 107 20.22 24.83 -53.17
CA ILE A 107 19.39 25.86 -52.51
C ILE A 107 18.15 25.22 -51.88
N LEU A 108 17.47 24.31 -52.58
CA LEU A 108 16.29 23.60 -52.05
C LEU A 108 16.64 22.79 -50.80
N GLN A 109 17.79 22.12 -50.79
CA GLN A 109 18.23 21.36 -49.62
C GLN A 109 18.52 22.27 -48.42
N SER A 110 19.19 23.41 -48.66
CA SER A 110 19.47 24.41 -47.63
C SER A 110 18.19 25.03 -47.06
N ASP A 111 17.27 25.46 -47.93
CA ASP A 111 15.98 26.02 -47.55
C ASP A 111 15.17 25.05 -46.70
N LYS A 112 15.07 23.79 -47.12
CA LYS A 112 14.36 22.76 -46.34
C LYS A 112 14.95 22.59 -44.95
N ALA A 113 16.28 22.51 -44.84
CA ALA A 113 16.95 22.36 -43.55
C ALA A 113 16.71 23.57 -42.63
N LEU A 114 16.79 24.79 -43.16
CA LEU A 114 16.57 26.03 -42.41
C LEU A 114 15.10 26.19 -41.98
N THR A 115 14.17 25.90 -42.89
CA THR A 115 12.72 25.94 -42.63
C THR A 115 12.31 24.89 -41.59
N ASP A 116 12.84 23.68 -41.69
CA ASP A 116 12.61 22.62 -40.69
C ASP A 116 13.20 23.01 -39.33
N GLY A 117 14.40 23.60 -39.31
CA GLY A 117 15.05 24.11 -38.10
C GLY A 117 14.23 25.20 -37.40
N GLN A 118 13.73 26.19 -38.15
CA GLN A 118 12.86 27.23 -37.57
C GLN A 118 11.56 26.67 -37.01
N ARG A 119 10.92 25.73 -37.71
CA ARG A 119 9.70 25.07 -37.22
C ARG A 119 9.96 24.28 -35.94
N ALA A 120 11.10 23.59 -35.84
CA ALA A 120 11.47 22.86 -34.64
C ALA A 120 11.67 23.79 -33.43
N ILE A 121 12.39 24.91 -33.61
CA ILE A 121 12.60 25.91 -32.55
C ILE A 121 11.26 26.53 -32.10
N ALA A 122 10.41 26.93 -33.04
CA ALA A 122 9.08 27.48 -32.71
C ALA A 122 8.20 26.47 -31.97
N ALA A 123 8.23 25.20 -32.38
CA ALA A 123 7.49 24.13 -31.71
C ALA A 123 8.01 23.87 -30.29
N GLU A 124 9.33 23.92 -30.09
CA GLU A 124 9.96 23.75 -28.77
C GLU A 124 9.63 24.92 -27.83
N GLN A 125 9.70 26.16 -28.32
CA GLN A 125 9.30 27.35 -27.56
C GLN A 125 7.82 27.27 -27.14
N THR A 126 6.94 26.91 -28.07
CA THR A 126 5.51 26.75 -27.80
C THR A 126 5.26 25.66 -26.73
N LYS A 127 5.96 24.51 -26.83
CA LYS A 127 5.88 23.45 -25.81
C LYS A 127 6.38 23.93 -24.44
N LYS A 128 7.48 24.69 -24.40
CA LYS A 128 8.05 25.22 -23.16
C LYS A 128 7.10 26.20 -22.48
N GLU A 129 6.48 27.12 -23.23
CA GLU A 129 5.49 28.07 -22.70
C GLU A 129 4.24 27.37 -22.16
N VAL A 130 3.73 26.34 -22.86
CA VAL A 130 2.59 25.56 -22.38
C VAL A 130 2.96 24.83 -21.08
N ALA A 131 4.11 24.18 -21.03
CA ALA A 131 4.57 23.48 -19.83
C ALA A 131 4.79 24.42 -18.64
N GLU A 132 5.29 25.64 -18.87
CA GLU A 132 5.48 26.64 -17.82
C GLU A 132 4.13 27.13 -17.25
N LYS A 133 3.15 27.41 -18.12
CA LYS A 133 1.78 27.77 -17.70
C LYS A 133 1.08 26.65 -16.94
N GLU A 134 1.22 25.39 -17.37
CA GLU A 134 0.68 24.24 -16.66
C GLU A 134 1.30 24.08 -15.26
N ARG A 135 2.62 24.27 -15.14
CA ARG A 135 3.33 24.20 -13.87
C ARG A 135 2.90 25.30 -12.91
N GLU A 136 2.66 26.51 -13.41
CA GLU A 136 2.19 27.64 -12.59
C GLU A 136 0.76 27.41 -12.09
N LEU A 137 -0.14 26.90 -12.95
CA LEU A 137 -1.50 26.54 -12.56
C LEU A 137 -1.53 25.42 -11.51
N LEU A 138 -0.67 24.40 -11.66
CA LEU A 138 -0.55 23.32 -10.69
C LEU A 138 -0.07 23.83 -9.33
N ARG A 139 0.88 24.78 -9.33
CA ARG A 139 1.39 25.41 -8.11
C ARG A 139 0.33 26.26 -7.41
N GLN A 140 -0.52 26.95 -8.15
CA GLN A 140 -1.66 27.68 -7.58
C GLN A 140 -2.68 26.70 -6.94
N LYS A 141 -3.06 25.63 -7.64
CA LYS A 141 -3.97 24.61 -7.10
C LYS A 141 -3.44 23.94 -5.83
N GLN A 142 -2.14 23.65 -5.77
CA GLN A 142 -1.52 23.09 -4.57
C GLN A 142 -1.61 24.06 -3.38
N LYS A 143 -1.31 25.35 -3.60
CA LYS A 143 -1.44 26.37 -2.55
C LYS A 143 -2.87 26.53 -2.05
N GLU A 144 -3.86 26.50 -2.94
CA GLU A 144 -5.27 26.56 -2.55
C GLU A 144 -5.69 25.33 -1.73
N GLN A 145 -5.26 24.13 -2.13
CA GLN A 145 -5.52 22.90 -1.37
C GLN A 145 -4.87 22.92 0.01
N GLU A 146 -3.63 23.39 0.10
CA GLU A 146 -2.90 23.53 1.37
C GLU A 146 -3.60 24.52 2.30
N GLN A 147 -4.03 25.68 1.81
CA GLN A 147 -4.79 26.65 2.61
C GLN A 147 -6.14 26.10 3.11
N VAL A 148 -6.85 25.32 2.28
CA VAL A 148 -8.10 24.67 2.69
C VAL A 148 -7.84 23.63 3.77
N MET A 149 -6.79 22.82 3.63
CA MET A 149 -6.39 21.81 4.62
C MET A 149 -6.02 22.47 5.95
N GLU A 150 -5.18 23.52 5.93
CA GLU A 150 -4.81 24.27 7.13
C GLU A 150 -6.01 24.92 7.82
N ALA A 151 -6.99 25.42 7.06
CA ALA A 151 -8.22 25.98 7.62
C ALA A 151 -9.10 24.90 8.25
N GLN A 152 -9.18 23.71 7.63
CA GLN A 152 -9.89 22.56 8.19
C GLN A 152 -9.21 22.05 9.47
N GLU A 153 -7.89 21.92 9.49
CA GLU A 153 -7.13 21.53 10.68
C GLU A 153 -7.32 22.52 11.83
N ARG A 154 -7.27 23.83 11.56
CA ARG A 154 -7.54 24.86 12.58
C ARG A 154 -8.95 24.72 13.16
N SER A 155 -9.96 24.59 12.31
CA SER A 155 -11.35 24.37 12.74
C SER A 155 -11.51 23.08 13.57
N PHE A 156 -10.89 21.99 13.12
CA PHE A 156 -10.92 20.72 13.83
C PHE A 156 -10.24 20.80 15.19
N ARG A 157 -9.07 21.46 15.27
CA ARG A 157 -8.34 21.68 16.51
C ARG A 157 -9.13 22.52 17.50
N GLU A 158 -9.80 23.57 17.04
CA GLU A 158 -10.71 24.38 17.88
C GLU A 158 -11.90 23.55 18.41
N ASN A 159 -12.47 22.67 17.58
CA ASN A 159 -13.53 21.77 18.00
C ASN A 159 -13.05 20.75 19.03
N ILE A 160 -11.86 20.17 18.85
CA ILE A 160 -11.23 19.28 19.83
C ILE A 160 -11.01 20.02 21.16
N ALA A 161 -10.46 21.24 21.13
CA ALA A 161 -10.22 22.02 22.33
C ALA A 161 -11.53 22.30 23.10
N LYS A 162 -12.61 22.66 22.40
CA LYS A 162 -13.95 22.83 22.99
C LYS A 162 -14.49 21.52 23.60
N LEU A 163 -14.28 20.39 22.93
CA LEU A 163 -14.66 19.06 23.41
C LEU A 163 -13.86 18.68 24.67
N GLN A 164 -12.55 18.90 24.68
CA GLN A 164 -11.68 18.66 25.83
C GLN A 164 -12.12 19.52 27.03
N GLU A 165 -12.35 20.81 26.84
CA GLU A 165 -12.83 21.71 27.91
C GLU A 165 -14.22 21.29 28.43
N LYS A 166 -15.09 20.76 27.57
CA LYS A 166 -16.39 20.21 27.99
C LYS A 166 -16.20 18.92 28.78
N MET A 167 -15.36 18.00 28.31
CA MET A 167 -15.08 16.74 29.02
C MET A 167 -14.40 16.99 30.37
N GLU A 168 -13.51 17.98 30.47
CA GLU A 168 -12.84 18.33 31.72
C GLU A 168 -13.84 18.89 32.73
N ARG A 169 -14.74 19.77 32.30
CA ARG A 169 -15.86 20.23 33.13
C ARG A 169 -16.76 19.09 33.58
N GLU A 170 -17.13 18.19 32.67
CA GLU A 170 -17.94 17.00 32.99
C GLU A 170 -17.21 16.06 33.97
N ARG A 171 -15.90 15.87 33.79
CA ARG A 171 -15.04 15.07 34.66
C ARG A 171 -14.92 15.70 36.05
N GLU A 172 -14.76 17.01 36.15
CA GLU A 172 -14.76 17.71 37.44
C GLU A 172 -16.11 17.61 38.15
N THR A 173 -17.23 17.69 37.43
CA THR A 173 -18.56 17.46 38.03
C THR A 173 -18.71 16.02 38.51
N LEU A 174 -18.29 15.04 37.70
CA LEU A 174 -18.36 13.63 38.05
C LEU A 174 -17.44 13.31 39.24
N LEU A 175 -16.24 13.87 39.30
CA LEU A 175 -15.32 13.73 40.42
C LEU A 175 -15.91 14.33 41.69
N ARG A 176 -16.51 15.52 41.63
CA ARG A 176 -17.21 16.13 42.78
C ARG A 176 -18.40 15.30 43.26
N GLU A 177 -19.15 14.68 42.35
CA GLU A 177 -20.24 13.77 42.68
C GLU A 177 -19.73 12.45 43.26
N GLN A 178 -18.67 11.88 42.69
CA GLN A 178 -18.01 10.68 43.19
C GLN A 178 -17.40 10.93 44.57
N GLU A 179 -16.76 12.08 44.81
CA GLU A 179 -16.18 12.45 46.10
C GLU A 179 -17.27 12.57 47.16
N LYS A 180 -18.39 13.25 46.87
CA LYS A 180 -19.57 13.27 47.76
C LYS A 180 -20.14 11.87 48.02
N MET A 181 -20.21 11.03 46.99
CA MET A 181 -20.68 9.64 47.13
C MET A 181 -19.67 8.80 47.94
N LEU A 182 -18.38 9.03 47.76
CA LEU A 182 -17.29 8.34 48.47
C LEU A 182 -17.27 8.76 49.92
N GLU A 183 -17.45 10.05 50.25
CA GLU A 183 -17.63 10.54 51.61
C GLU A 183 -18.85 9.89 52.27
N HIS A 184 -19.98 9.81 51.56
CA HIS A 184 -21.18 9.13 52.04
C HIS A 184 -20.94 7.62 52.24
N LYS A 185 -20.20 6.96 51.34
CA LYS A 185 -19.81 5.55 51.45
C LYS A 185 -18.76 5.29 52.53
N LEU A 186 -17.80 6.20 52.75
CA LEU A 186 -16.79 6.16 53.83
C LEU A 186 -17.45 6.34 55.18
N LYS A 187 -18.43 7.25 55.28
CA LYS A 187 -19.28 7.40 56.47
C LYS A 187 -20.11 6.15 56.75
N ARG A 188 -20.49 5.42 55.70
CA ARG A 188 -21.17 4.12 55.78
C ARG A 188 -20.21 2.98 56.14
N GLN A 189 -19.02 2.90 55.53
CA GLN A 189 -17.97 1.91 55.79
C GLN A 189 -17.34 2.06 57.18
N LYS A 190 -17.26 3.28 57.73
CA LYS A 190 -16.84 3.51 59.12
C LYS A 190 -17.82 2.88 60.13
N ASN A 191 -19.06 2.62 59.72
CA ASN A 191 -20.06 1.87 60.51
C ASN A 191 -20.12 0.37 60.15
N THR A 192 -19.37 -0.10 59.15
CA THR A 192 -19.35 -1.51 58.70
C THR A 192 -17.97 -2.17 58.79
N LEU A 193 -16.98 -1.49 59.35
CA LEU A 193 -15.63 -2.03 59.57
C LEU A 193 -15.57 -2.92 60.82
N ASP A 194 -16.45 -3.92 60.84
CA ASP A 194 -16.28 -5.14 61.62
C ASP A 194 -16.54 -6.30 60.66
N MET A 195 -15.54 -7.18 60.55
CA MET A 195 -15.53 -8.50 59.89
C MET A 195 -14.85 -8.58 58.50
N ALA A 196 -13.81 -9.44 58.46
CA ALA A 196 -13.05 -9.84 57.28
C ALA A 196 -13.59 -11.14 56.68
N SER A 197 -13.70 -11.24 55.35
CA SER A 197 -13.58 -12.48 54.56
C SER A 197 -13.76 -12.24 53.05
N GLU A 198 -12.92 -12.91 52.26
CA GLU A 198 -12.91 -13.08 50.79
C GLU A 198 -12.74 -11.83 49.90
N ILE A 199 -11.58 -11.74 49.23
CA ILE A 199 -11.29 -10.69 48.23
C ILE A 199 -12.04 -11.04 46.94
N HIS A 200 -13.24 -10.47 46.80
CA HIS A 200 -14.04 -10.54 45.57
C HIS A 200 -13.89 -9.23 44.79
N MET A 201 -13.40 -9.29 43.56
CA MET A 201 -13.46 -8.12 42.68
C MET A 201 -14.90 -7.95 42.18
N LEU A 202 -15.53 -6.82 42.54
CA LEU A 202 -16.87 -6.49 42.06
C LEU A 202 -16.89 -6.34 40.53
N ASP A 203 -15.88 -5.65 40.00
CA ASP A 203 -15.75 -5.28 38.60
C ASP A 203 -14.31 -5.53 38.09
N PRO A 204 -14.13 -5.75 36.77
CA PRO A 204 -12.80 -5.89 36.19
C PRO A 204 -11.97 -4.61 36.30
N MET A 205 -10.65 -4.78 36.36
CA MET A 205 -9.67 -3.69 36.47
C MET A 205 -8.56 -3.87 35.44
N CYS A 206 -8.04 -2.77 34.88
CA CYS A 206 -6.87 -2.81 34.02
C CYS A 206 -5.64 -3.31 34.82
N LEU A 207 -5.00 -4.39 34.35
CA LEU A 207 -3.77 -4.94 34.92
C LEU A 207 -2.54 -4.35 34.24
N ILE A 208 -2.57 -4.28 32.90
CA ILE A 208 -1.52 -3.70 32.07
C ILE A 208 -2.19 -2.72 31.14
N GLU A 209 -1.90 -1.44 31.28
CA GLU A 209 -2.40 -0.37 30.43
C GLU A 209 -1.56 -0.27 29.17
N ASN A 210 -2.21 -0.06 28.02
CA ASN A 210 -1.54 0.18 26.75
C ASN A 210 -1.67 1.66 26.40
N THR A 211 -0.57 2.40 26.60
CA THR A 211 -0.45 3.83 26.26
C THR A 211 0.26 3.99 24.92
N GLU A 212 0.20 5.17 24.29
CA GLU A 212 0.75 5.41 22.93
C GLU A 212 2.21 4.96 22.75
N ASP A 213 3.03 4.99 23.81
CA ASP A 213 4.46 4.66 23.74
C ASP A 213 4.87 3.39 24.49
N GLN A 214 4.04 2.82 25.38
CA GLN A 214 4.46 1.72 26.27
C GLN A 214 3.32 0.96 26.97
N LEU A 215 3.61 -0.28 27.38
CA LEU A 215 2.78 -1.05 28.29
C LEU A 215 3.14 -0.73 29.76
N VAL A 216 2.18 -0.27 30.56
CA VAL A 216 2.38 0.13 31.96
C VAL A 216 1.61 -0.79 32.90
N ILE A 217 2.26 -1.37 33.92
CA ILE A 217 1.52 -2.16 34.92
C ILE A 217 0.76 -1.25 35.89
N ASN A 218 -0.51 -1.59 36.13
CA ASN A 218 -1.29 -1.01 37.20
C ASN A 218 -0.92 -1.61 38.58
N GLN A 219 -0.29 -0.79 39.42
CA GLN A 219 0.14 -1.19 40.76
C GLN A 219 -1.02 -1.59 41.70
N GLN A 220 -2.22 -1.01 41.51
CA GLN A 220 -3.38 -1.39 42.30
C GLN A 220 -3.84 -2.82 41.97
N ALA A 221 -3.80 -3.20 40.69
CA ALA A 221 -4.12 -4.55 40.25
C ALA A 221 -3.12 -5.58 40.80
N LEU A 222 -1.83 -5.23 40.85
CA LEU A 222 -0.81 -6.05 41.54
C LEU A 222 -1.09 -6.17 43.04
N GLY A 223 -1.51 -5.08 43.70
CA GLY A 223 -1.93 -5.10 45.10
C GLY A 223 -3.06 -6.11 45.36
N ILE A 224 -4.09 -6.10 44.52
CA ILE A 224 -5.20 -7.08 44.59
C ILE A 224 -4.68 -8.50 44.39
N LEU A 225 -3.88 -8.74 43.35
CA LEU A 225 -3.27 -10.06 43.12
C LEU A 225 -2.46 -10.50 44.33
N SER A 226 -1.62 -9.65 44.90
CA SER A 226 -0.76 -9.99 46.03
C SER A 226 -1.53 -10.41 47.28
N ALA A 227 -2.79 -10.00 47.41
CA ALA A 227 -3.63 -10.34 48.56
C ALA A 227 -4.35 -11.70 48.40
N ILE A 228 -4.39 -12.29 47.20
CA ILE A 228 -5.05 -13.58 46.91
C ILE A 228 -4.15 -14.74 47.36
N GLN A 229 -4.39 -15.29 48.55
CA GLN A 229 -3.59 -16.41 49.06
C GLN A 229 -3.94 -17.77 48.42
N GLN A 230 -5.14 -17.88 47.85
CA GLN A 230 -5.63 -19.09 47.19
C GLN A 230 -4.82 -19.41 45.91
N PRO A 231 -4.74 -20.68 45.51
CA PRO A 231 -4.23 -21.05 44.20
C PRO A 231 -5.08 -20.43 43.08
N VAL A 232 -4.42 -19.95 42.04
CA VAL A 232 -5.09 -19.27 40.93
C VAL A 232 -5.20 -20.15 39.68
N VAL A 233 -6.38 -20.17 39.06
CA VAL A 233 -6.60 -20.67 37.70
C VAL A 233 -6.68 -19.45 36.81
N VAL A 234 -5.77 -19.32 35.84
CA VAL A 234 -5.70 -18.13 34.98
C VAL A 234 -6.20 -18.46 33.59
N VAL A 235 -7.23 -17.76 33.12
CA VAL A 235 -7.77 -17.93 31.77
C VAL A 235 -7.59 -16.62 31.03
N ALA A 236 -6.83 -16.64 29.92
CA ALA A 236 -6.64 -15.46 29.08
C ALA A 236 -7.29 -15.66 27.72
N ILE A 237 -7.89 -14.62 27.16
CA ILE A 237 -8.45 -14.62 25.81
C ILE A 237 -7.77 -13.58 24.93
N VAL A 238 -7.37 -13.96 23.73
CA VAL A 238 -6.73 -13.08 22.74
C VAL A 238 -7.36 -13.29 21.37
N GLY A 239 -7.37 -12.25 20.55
CA GLY A 239 -7.89 -12.28 19.20
C GLY A 239 -8.16 -10.88 18.67
N LEU A 240 -8.52 -10.78 17.40
CA LEU A 240 -8.78 -9.50 16.73
C LEU A 240 -9.82 -8.66 17.49
N TYR A 241 -9.76 -7.35 17.28
CA TYR A 241 -10.76 -6.41 17.79
C TYR A 241 -12.18 -6.82 17.31
N ARG A 242 -13.20 -6.58 18.14
CA ARG A 242 -14.64 -6.86 17.87
C ARG A 242 -15.05 -8.32 17.64
N THR A 243 -14.26 -9.28 18.08
CA THR A 243 -14.58 -10.71 17.93
C THR A 243 -15.41 -11.31 19.09
N GLY A 244 -15.91 -10.47 20.01
CA GLY A 244 -16.76 -10.93 21.13
C GLY A 244 -16.01 -11.61 22.28
N LYS A 245 -14.73 -11.26 22.50
CA LYS A 245 -13.88 -11.80 23.57
C LYS A 245 -14.44 -11.53 24.97
N SER A 246 -14.67 -10.26 25.27
CA SER A 246 -15.19 -9.78 26.56
C SER A 246 -16.54 -10.42 26.91
N TYR A 247 -17.37 -10.75 25.91
CA TYR A 247 -18.63 -11.48 26.12
C TYR A 247 -18.39 -12.90 26.66
N LEU A 248 -17.47 -13.66 26.05
CA LEU A 248 -17.13 -15.00 26.55
C LEU A 248 -16.49 -14.94 27.94
N MET A 249 -15.69 -13.91 28.22
CA MET A 249 -15.09 -13.70 29.55
C MET A 249 -16.14 -13.37 30.61
N ASN A 250 -17.15 -12.57 30.28
CA ASN A 250 -18.28 -12.32 31.19
C ASN A 250 -19.08 -13.60 31.48
N LYS A 251 -19.27 -14.46 30.47
CA LYS A 251 -19.88 -15.78 30.65
C LYS A 251 -19.05 -16.67 31.59
N LEU A 252 -17.72 -16.66 31.48
CA LEU A 252 -16.84 -17.35 32.43
C LEU A 252 -16.88 -16.77 33.85
N ALA A 253 -17.12 -15.46 34.00
CA ALA A 253 -17.30 -14.83 35.30
C ALA A 253 -18.66 -15.15 35.94
N GLY A 254 -19.59 -15.75 35.19
CA GLY A 254 -20.96 -16.00 35.63
C GLY A 254 -21.78 -14.71 35.83
N LYS A 255 -21.36 -13.58 35.23
CA LYS A 255 -22.05 -12.29 35.34
C LYS A 255 -22.49 -11.79 33.97
N LYS A 256 -23.63 -11.09 33.93
CA LYS A 256 -24.15 -10.47 32.69
C LYS A 256 -23.29 -9.28 32.24
N THR A 257 -22.86 -8.48 33.21
CA THR A 257 -22.02 -7.28 33.01
C THR A 257 -20.69 -7.47 33.71
N GLY A 258 -19.63 -6.86 33.18
CA GLY A 258 -18.27 -7.02 33.66
C GLY A 258 -17.28 -6.30 32.75
N PHE A 259 -16.53 -7.07 31.96
CA PHE A 259 -15.72 -6.51 30.87
C PHE A 259 -16.63 -5.81 29.87
N SER A 260 -16.25 -4.59 29.46
CA SER A 260 -17.08 -3.74 28.60
C SER A 260 -17.22 -4.31 27.19
N LEU A 261 -18.46 -4.50 26.72
CA LEU A 261 -18.76 -5.02 25.40
C LEU A 261 -18.85 -3.86 24.39
N GLY A 262 -17.69 -3.34 23.96
CA GLY A 262 -17.63 -2.21 23.02
C GLY A 262 -18.50 -2.40 21.77
N SER A 263 -19.40 -1.44 21.49
CA SER A 263 -20.36 -1.49 20.37
C SER A 263 -20.11 -0.45 19.26
N THR A 264 -19.25 0.55 19.51
CA THR A 264 -18.84 1.63 18.58
C THR A 264 -17.54 1.27 17.85
N VAL A 265 -17.09 2.05 16.85
CA VAL A 265 -15.88 1.82 16.01
C VAL A 265 -14.54 1.92 16.78
N GLN A 266 -14.54 2.57 17.94
CA GLN A 266 -13.37 2.65 18.83
C GLN A 266 -13.17 1.35 19.62
N SER A 267 -11.92 1.01 19.93
CA SER A 267 -11.60 -0.10 20.85
C SER A 267 -11.76 0.34 22.30
N HIS A 268 -12.48 -0.49 23.08
CA HIS A 268 -12.81 -0.18 24.48
C HIS A 268 -11.81 -0.79 25.47
N THR A 269 -11.33 -2.00 25.21
CA THR A 269 -10.32 -2.67 26.04
C THR A 269 -8.94 -2.26 25.55
N LYS A 270 -8.26 -1.38 26.28
CA LYS A 270 -6.83 -1.06 26.06
C LYS A 270 -5.95 -1.87 27.01
N GLY A 271 -4.93 -2.54 26.50
CA GLY A 271 -4.02 -3.41 27.26
C GLY A 271 -4.62 -4.74 27.72
N ILE A 272 -4.30 -5.18 28.94
CA ILE A 272 -4.79 -6.43 29.56
C ILE A 272 -5.61 -6.08 30.80
N TRP A 273 -6.86 -6.51 30.81
CA TRP A 273 -7.79 -6.34 31.91
C TRP A 273 -7.96 -7.63 32.69
N MET A 274 -8.13 -7.52 34.00
CA MET A 274 -8.17 -8.64 34.92
C MET A 274 -9.45 -8.61 35.75
N TRP A 275 -10.01 -9.80 35.97
CA TRP A 275 -11.11 -9.99 36.92
C TRP A 275 -10.87 -11.24 37.76
N CYS A 276 -10.79 -11.06 39.08
CA CYS A 276 -10.61 -12.15 40.03
C CYS A 276 -11.95 -12.51 40.69
N VAL A 277 -12.43 -13.72 40.44
CA VAL A 277 -13.68 -14.25 40.98
C VAL A 277 -13.45 -15.63 41.62
N PRO A 278 -14.31 -16.08 42.54
CA PRO A 278 -14.25 -17.46 43.05
C PRO A 278 -14.38 -18.46 41.92
N HIS A 279 -13.60 -19.54 41.96
CA HIS A 279 -13.72 -20.56 40.94
C HIS A 279 -15.05 -21.34 41.08
N PRO A 280 -15.93 -21.38 40.05
CA PRO A 280 -17.29 -21.92 40.19
C PRO A 280 -17.37 -23.39 40.60
N GLN A 281 -16.36 -24.19 40.23
CA GLN A 281 -16.32 -25.63 40.48
C GLN A 281 -15.19 -26.09 41.43
N LYS A 282 -14.30 -25.19 41.87
CA LYS A 282 -13.10 -25.55 42.66
C LYS A 282 -13.07 -24.69 43.91
N SER A 283 -13.64 -25.20 44.99
CA SER A 283 -13.65 -24.50 46.27
C SER A 283 -12.23 -24.15 46.72
N GLY A 284 -12.06 -22.98 47.33
CA GLY A 284 -10.75 -22.48 47.79
C GLY A 284 -9.78 -22.07 46.67
N HIS A 285 -10.24 -21.95 45.43
CA HIS A 285 -9.45 -21.47 44.29
C HIS A 285 -10.03 -20.17 43.74
N THR A 286 -9.16 -19.31 43.21
CA THR A 286 -9.57 -18.09 42.52
C THR A 286 -9.41 -18.27 41.01
N LEU A 287 -10.46 -17.93 40.25
CA LEU A 287 -10.41 -17.81 38.80
C LEU A 287 -10.00 -16.38 38.43
N VAL A 288 -8.88 -16.25 37.73
CA VAL A 288 -8.37 -14.98 37.21
C VAL A 288 -8.62 -14.94 35.71
N LEU A 289 -9.54 -14.08 35.30
CA LEU A 289 -9.90 -13.86 33.91
C LEU A 289 -9.07 -12.70 33.36
N LEU A 290 -8.35 -12.92 32.25
CA LEU A 290 -7.56 -11.92 31.56
C LEU A 290 -8.16 -11.64 30.17
N ASP A 291 -8.89 -10.54 30.05
CA ASP A 291 -9.42 -10.05 28.76
C ASP A 291 -8.42 -9.08 28.14
N THR A 292 -8.05 -9.30 26.89
CA THR A 292 -7.05 -8.46 26.22
C THR A 292 -7.68 -7.53 25.20
N GLU A 293 -6.96 -6.45 24.93
CA GLU A 293 -7.17 -5.62 23.78
C GLU A 293 -7.22 -6.43 22.47
N GLY A 294 -7.98 -5.90 21.51
CA GLY A 294 -8.02 -6.45 20.16
C GLY A 294 -6.71 -6.23 19.42
N LEU A 295 -6.21 -7.30 18.81
CA LEU A 295 -5.09 -7.22 17.87
C LEU A 295 -5.54 -6.54 16.56
N GLU A 296 -4.59 -5.90 15.87
CA GLU A 296 -4.78 -5.24 14.56
C GLU A 296 -5.87 -4.16 14.57
N ASP A 297 -5.96 -3.38 15.64
CA ASP A 297 -6.88 -2.25 15.74
C ASP A 297 -6.41 -1.09 14.84
N VAL A 298 -7.30 -0.60 13.96
CA VAL A 298 -6.99 0.39 12.90
C VAL A 298 -6.56 1.75 13.49
N GLU A 299 -6.93 2.03 14.74
CA GLU A 299 -6.51 3.23 15.45
C GLU A 299 -5.06 3.16 15.95
N LYS A 300 -4.41 1.99 15.90
CA LYS A 300 -3.00 1.81 16.30
C LYS A 300 -2.07 2.03 15.11
N GLY A 301 -1.14 2.98 15.24
CA GLY A 301 -0.07 3.21 14.26
C GLY A 301 1.09 2.22 14.35
N ASP A 302 1.25 1.51 15.47
CA ASP A 302 2.31 0.52 15.72
C ASP A 302 1.74 -0.79 16.30
N ASN A 303 2.19 -1.92 15.76
CA ASN A 303 1.77 -3.28 16.12
C ASN A 303 2.69 -3.93 17.18
N GLN A 304 3.76 -3.26 17.65
CA GLN A 304 4.69 -3.86 18.63
C GLN A 304 4.01 -4.26 19.96
N ASN A 305 3.07 -3.45 20.45
CA ASN A 305 2.37 -3.75 21.71
C ASN A 305 1.45 -4.98 21.59
N ASP A 306 0.95 -5.29 20.39
CA ASP A 306 0.10 -6.46 20.14
C ASP A 306 0.89 -7.77 20.35
N CYS A 307 2.15 -7.84 19.89
CA CYS A 307 3.03 -8.99 20.12
C CYS A 307 3.25 -9.23 21.62
N TRP A 308 3.46 -8.16 22.38
CA TRP A 308 3.69 -8.24 23.82
C TRP A 308 2.43 -8.62 24.59
N ILE A 309 1.27 -8.04 24.27
CA ILE A 309 -0.02 -8.41 24.86
C ILE A 309 -0.29 -9.90 24.63
N PHE A 310 -0.06 -10.38 23.40
CA PHE A 310 -0.18 -11.78 23.06
C PHE A 310 0.75 -12.66 23.93
N ALA A 311 2.04 -12.29 24.01
CA ALA A 311 3.01 -13.07 24.76
C ALA A 311 2.74 -13.10 26.27
N LEU A 312 2.37 -11.95 26.85
CA LEU A 312 1.98 -11.84 28.24
C LEU A 312 0.76 -12.71 28.53
N ALA A 313 -0.26 -12.69 27.67
CA ALA A 313 -1.46 -13.53 27.84
C ALA A 313 -1.13 -15.03 27.84
N VAL A 314 -0.25 -15.49 26.93
CA VAL A 314 0.21 -16.89 26.90
C VAL A 314 0.98 -17.25 28.17
N LEU A 315 1.99 -16.45 28.54
CA LEU A 315 2.86 -16.75 29.68
C LEU A 315 2.11 -16.70 31.02
N LEU A 316 1.15 -15.79 31.15
CA LEU A 316 0.39 -15.61 32.38
C LEU A 316 -0.71 -16.67 32.55
N SER A 317 -1.27 -17.21 31.47
CA SER A 317 -2.44 -18.10 31.56
C SER A 317 -2.11 -19.56 31.92
N SER A 318 -3.08 -20.24 32.51
CA SER A 318 -3.19 -21.70 32.58
C SER A 318 -3.91 -22.27 31.35
N THR A 319 -4.87 -21.50 30.84
CA THR A 319 -5.61 -21.78 29.61
C THR A 319 -5.63 -20.52 28.76
N PHE A 320 -5.14 -20.65 27.53
CA PHE A 320 -5.08 -19.58 26.56
C PHE A 320 -6.15 -19.81 25.49
N ILE A 321 -7.08 -18.89 25.37
CA ILE A 321 -8.16 -18.91 24.40
C ILE A 321 -7.79 -17.99 23.24
N TYR A 322 -7.64 -18.55 22.04
CA TYR A 322 -7.54 -17.78 20.82
C TYR A 322 -8.92 -17.68 20.17
N ASN A 323 -9.44 -16.46 20.02
CA ASN A 323 -10.79 -16.18 19.56
C ASN A 323 -10.77 -15.49 18.20
N SER A 324 -11.38 -16.12 17.19
CA SER A 324 -11.45 -15.61 15.82
C SER A 324 -12.85 -15.79 15.24
N ILE A 325 -13.23 -14.98 14.25
CA ILE A 325 -14.49 -15.13 13.52
C ILE A 325 -14.27 -16.02 12.28
N GLY A 326 -15.23 -16.89 12.00
CA GLY A 326 -15.26 -17.75 10.83
C GLY A 326 -14.41 -19.00 10.99
N THR A 327 -13.77 -19.40 9.89
CA THR A 327 -13.09 -20.68 9.74
C THR A 327 -11.58 -20.56 9.99
N ILE A 328 -10.91 -21.68 10.24
CA ILE A 328 -9.44 -21.71 10.34
C ILE A 328 -8.85 -21.65 8.92
N ASN A 329 -8.58 -20.44 8.45
CA ASN A 329 -7.97 -20.19 7.15
C ASN A 329 -6.49 -19.76 7.30
N GLN A 330 -5.82 -19.48 6.17
CA GLN A 330 -4.41 -19.07 6.20
C GLN A 330 -4.22 -17.73 6.94
N GLN A 331 -5.15 -16.77 6.77
CA GLN A 331 -5.09 -15.49 7.47
C GLN A 331 -5.14 -15.66 9.00
N ALA A 332 -6.04 -16.52 9.51
CA ALA A 332 -6.14 -16.80 10.93
C ALA A 332 -4.87 -17.49 11.49
N MET A 333 -4.17 -18.28 10.67
CA MET A 333 -2.87 -18.87 11.00
C MET A 333 -1.72 -17.86 10.92
N ASP A 334 -1.76 -16.94 9.97
CA ASP A 334 -0.77 -15.86 9.85
C ASP A 334 -0.88 -14.90 11.04
N GLN A 335 -2.09 -14.67 11.56
CA GLN A 335 -2.31 -13.93 12.81
C GLN A 335 -1.77 -14.67 14.04
N LEU A 336 -1.63 -15.99 13.99
CA LEU A 336 -0.93 -16.76 15.02
C LEU A 336 0.60 -16.73 14.85
N HIS A 337 1.13 -15.95 13.90
CA HIS A 337 2.57 -15.72 13.78
C HIS A 337 3.19 -15.13 15.06
N TYR A 338 2.43 -14.42 15.89
CA TYR A 338 2.89 -13.97 17.21
C TYR A 338 3.41 -15.12 18.09
N VAL A 339 2.88 -16.34 17.93
CA VAL A 339 3.39 -17.55 18.62
C VAL A 339 4.82 -17.89 18.14
N THR A 340 5.10 -17.63 16.87
CA THR A 340 6.43 -17.82 16.29
C THR A 340 7.41 -16.78 16.82
N GLU A 341 7.02 -15.50 16.86
CA GLU A 341 7.87 -14.43 17.43
C GLU A 341 8.12 -14.62 18.93
N LEU A 342 7.10 -15.07 19.66
CA LEU A 342 7.20 -15.48 21.07
C LEU A 342 8.29 -16.54 21.28
N THR A 343 8.51 -17.41 20.29
CA THR A 343 9.59 -18.40 20.33
C THR A 343 10.96 -17.74 20.32
N ASP A 344 11.17 -16.72 19.48
CA ASP A 344 12.44 -16.02 19.36
C ASP A 344 12.69 -15.09 20.56
N LEU A 345 11.63 -14.48 21.09
CA LEU A 345 11.64 -13.69 22.32
C LEU A 345 11.99 -14.52 23.56
N ILE A 346 11.49 -15.75 23.66
CA ILE A 346 11.80 -16.64 24.80
C ILE A 346 13.21 -17.24 24.65
N LYS A 347 13.63 -17.63 23.43
CA LYS A 347 14.95 -18.22 23.16
C LYS A 347 16.11 -17.23 23.29
N SER A 348 15.91 -15.96 22.95
CA SER A 348 16.97 -14.93 23.04
C SER A 348 17.37 -14.59 24.47
N LYS A 349 16.60 -15.02 25.48
CA LYS A 349 16.80 -14.68 26.90
C LYS A 349 17.29 -15.84 27.76
N SER A 350 17.44 -17.06 27.21
CA SER A 350 18.14 -18.16 27.87
C SER A 350 19.66 -17.98 27.76
N SER A 351 20.39 -18.10 28.88
CA SER A 351 21.83 -17.88 28.95
C SER A 351 22.61 -18.68 27.88
N PRO A 352 23.69 -18.12 27.28
CA PRO A 352 24.39 -18.74 26.14
C PRO A 352 25.12 -20.06 26.42
N GLU A 353 25.20 -20.53 27.68
CA GLU A 353 26.09 -21.62 28.09
C GLU A 353 25.52 -23.04 27.93
N GLN A 354 24.32 -23.21 27.37
CA GLN A 354 23.75 -24.54 27.06
C GLN A 354 23.36 -24.68 25.58
N SER A 355 24.26 -24.26 24.69
CA SER A 355 24.11 -24.52 23.25
C SER A 355 24.48 -25.96 22.91
N GLY A 356 23.47 -26.85 22.77
CA GLY A 356 23.73 -28.20 22.24
C GLY A 356 22.54 -29.10 21.95
N VAL A 357 21.34 -28.84 22.48
CA VAL A 357 20.15 -29.69 22.25
C VAL A 357 18.92 -28.78 22.10
N ASP A 358 17.96 -29.16 21.24
CA ASP A 358 16.71 -28.42 20.96
C ASP A 358 15.96 -28.04 22.27
N ASP A 359 16.29 -26.88 22.82
CA ASP A 359 15.89 -26.40 24.16
C ASP A 359 14.39 -26.16 24.31
N SER A 360 13.66 -26.25 23.20
CA SER A 360 12.20 -26.15 23.14
C SER A 360 11.47 -27.28 23.86
N ALA A 361 12.11 -28.44 24.10
CA ALA A 361 11.53 -29.54 24.87
C ALA A 361 11.37 -29.20 26.36
N ASN A 362 12.24 -28.34 26.91
CA ASN A 362 12.19 -27.91 28.31
C ASN A 362 11.02 -26.94 28.59
N PHE A 363 10.47 -26.27 27.56
CA PHE A 363 9.40 -25.28 27.70
C PHE A 363 7.98 -25.86 27.71
N VAL A 364 7.80 -27.10 27.23
CA VAL A 364 6.47 -27.75 27.09
C VAL A 364 5.70 -27.84 28.42
N GLY A 365 6.41 -27.82 29.56
CA GLY A 365 5.82 -27.90 30.90
C GLY A 365 5.14 -26.62 31.41
N PHE A 366 5.27 -25.46 30.73
CA PHE A 366 4.79 -24.16 31.23
C PHE A 366 3.73 -23.51 30.35
N PHE A 367 3.57 -23.99 29.12
CA PHE A 367 2.60 -23.43 28.19
C PHE A 367 1.18 -23.82 28.59
N PRO A 368 0.22 -22.90 28.42
CA PRO A 368 -1.16 -23.13 28.80
C PRO A 368 -1.82 -24.19 27.92
N THR A 369 -2.97 -24.70 28.37
CA THR A 369 -3.88 -25.41 27.47
C THR A 369 -4.37 -24.44 26.41
N PHE A 370 -4.29 -24.78 25.13
CA PHE A 370 -4.75 -23.93 24.04
C PHE A 370 -6.20 -24.26 23.68
N VAL A 371 -7.03 -23.23 23.59
CA VAL A 371 -8.44 -23.35 23.18
C VAL A 371 -8.67 -22.43 22.00
N TRP A 372 -9.12 -22.95 20.86
CA TRP A 372 -9.54 -22.11 19.74
C TRP A 372 -11.05 -21.93 19.77
N ALA A 373 -11.52 -20.70 19.99
CA ALA A 373 -12.92 -20.32 19.93
C ALA A 373 -13.25 -19.69 18.57
N LEU A 374 -13.98 -20.42 17.73
CA LEU A 374 -14.39 -20.00 16.38
C LEU A 374 -15.80 -19.42 16.42
N ARG A 375 -15.92 -18.11 16.20
CA ARG A 375 -17.16 -17.33 16.31
C ARG A 375 -17.86 -17.20 14.96
N ASP A 376 -19.18 -17.13 14.95
CA ASP A 376 -20.00 -17.07 13.73
C ASP A 376 -19.59 -18.18 12.72
N PHE A 377 -19.35 -19.39 13.25
CA PHE A 377 -18.97 -20.54 12.43
C PHE A 377 -20.15 -20.96 11.55
N SER A 378 -19.90 -21.23 10.28
CA SER A 378 -20.96 -21.47 9.28
C SER A 378 -20.71 -22.69 8.40
N LEU A 379 -19.69 -23.50 8.72
CA LEU A 379 -19.42 -24.73 7.98
C LEU A 379 -20.10 -25.90 8.67
N GLU A 380 -20.58 -26.84 7.87
CA GLU A 380 -20.89 -28.17 8.37
C GLU A 380 -19.55 -28.87 8.72
N LEU A 381 -19.47 -29.40 9.93
CA LEU A 381 -18.29 -30.14 10.38
C LEU A 381 -18.29 -31.54 9.74
N GLU A 382 -17.94 -31.59 8.46
CA GLU A 382 -17.82 -32.82 7.70
C GLU A 382 -16.48 -32.93 6.98
N ALA A 383 -15.91 -34.13 6.97
CA ALA A 383 -14.74 -34.48 6.17
C ALA A 383 -14.94 -35.84 5.51
N ASN A 384 -14.76 -35.91 4.18
CA ASN A 384 -14.97 -37.12 3.37
C ASN A 384 -16.36 -37.76 3.57
N GLY A 385 -17.40 -36.93 3.68
CA GLY A 385 -18.80 -37.35 3.88
C GLY A 385 -19.09 -37.94 5.26
N LYS A 386 -18.21 -37.73 6.24
CA LYS A 386 -18.43 -38.11 7.64
C LYS A 386 -18.43 -36.87 8.51
N SER A 387 -19.38 -36.82 9.46
CA SER A 387 -19.37 -35.79 10.51
C SER A 387 -18.10 -35.93 11.36
N ILE A 388 -17.46 -34.80 11.64
CA ILE A 388 -16.28 -34.67 12.49
C ILE A 388 -16.58 -33.73 13.65
N THR A 389 -15.81 -33.85 14.72
CA THR A 389 -15.84 -32.93 15.86
C THR A 389 -15.07 -31.64 15.58
N ALA A 390 -15.33 -30.59 16.36
CA ALA A 390 -14.56 -29.35 16.29
C ALA A 390 -13.06 -29.58 16.57
N ASP A 391 -12.73 -30.55 17.44
CA ASP A 391 -11.35 -30.93 17.76
C ASP A 391 -10.66 -31.61 16.56
N GLU A 392 -11.35 -32.51 15.87
CA GLU A 392 -10.85 -33.11 14.63
C GLU A 392 -10.67 -32.06 13.53
N TYR A 393 -11.58 -31.09 13.43
CA TYR A 393 -11.43 -29.95 12.51
C TYR A 393 -10.17 -29.13 12.81
N LEU A 394 -9.87 -28.87 14.08
CA LEU A 394 -8.63 -28.19 14.49
C LEU A 394 -7.39 -29.00 14.13
N GLU A 395 -7.36 -30.30 14.44
CA GLU A 395 -6.20 -31.15 14.14
C GLU A 395 -5.98 -31.33 12.63
N HIS A 396 -7.06 -31.42 11.84
CA HIS A 396 -7.00 -31.35 10.38
C HIS A 396 -6.39 -30.02 9.90
N SER A 397 -6.82 -28.90 10.47
CA SER A 397 -6.32 -27.56 10.12
C SER A 397 -4.83 -27.36 10.47
N LEU A 398 -4.34 -28.08 11.48
CA LEU A 398 -2.94 -28.13 11.91
C LEU A 398 -2.11 -29.22 11.20
N THR A 399 -2.66 -29.89 10.19
CA THR A 399 -1.92 -30.88 9.40
C THR A 399 -0.83 -30.20 8.58
N LEU A 400 0.37 -30.78 8.60
CA LEU A 400 1.52 -30.26 7.87
C LEU A 400 1.50 -30.72 6.42
N LYS A 401 1.91 -29.83 5.52
CA LYS A 401 2.13 -30.18 4.11
C LYS A 401 3.48 -30.88 3.95
N LYS A 402 3.49 -31.92 3.11
CA LYS A 402 4.72 -32.60 2.68
C LYS A 402 5.41 -31.72 1.62
N GLY A 403 6.70 -31.49 1.79
CA GLY A 403 7.52 -30.66 0.88
C GLY A 403 8.48 -29.77 1.66
N SER A 404 9.65 -29.51 1.07
CA SER A 404 10.69 -28.62 1.60
C SER A 404 10.84 -27.33 0.79
N ASP A 405 9.83 -26.98 -0.01
CA ASP A 405 9.80 -25.71 -0.72
C ASP A 405 9.38 -24.57 0.23
N LYS A 406 9.83 -23.35 -0.07
CA LYS A 406 9.59 -22.15 0.77
C LYS A 406 8.10 -21.91 1.09
N LYS A 407 7.18 -22.29 0.19
CA LYS A 407 5.74 -22.13 0.41
C LYS A 407 5.23 -23.16 1.42
N SER A 408 5.69 -24.40 1.34
CA SER A 408 5.41 -25.44 2.34
C SER A 408 6.01 -25.11 3.70
N GLU A 409 7.22 -24.56 3.75
CA GLU A 409 7.86 -24.10 4.99
C GLU A 409 7.05 -22.99 5.68
N ASN A 410 6.67 -21.94 4.95
CA ASN A 410 5.85 -20.84 5.49
C ASN A 410 4.48 -21.33 5.97
N PHE A 411 3.86 -22.27 5.25
CA PHE A 411 2.60 -22.88 5.68
C PHE A 411 2.75 -23.72 6.95
N ASN A 412 3.85 -24.47 7.07
CA ASN A 412 4.09 -25.37 8.20
C ASN A 412 4.58 -24.65 9.46
N LYS A 413 5.28 -23.51 9.34
CA LYS A 413 5.89 -22.79 10.47
C LYS A 413 4.90 -22.48 11.62
N PRO A 414 3.78 -21.76 11.43
CA PRO A 414 2.83 -21.48 12.52
C PRO A 414 2.19 -22.75 13.08
N ARG A 415 1.91 -23.75 12.22
CA ARG A 415 1.32 -25.04 12.63
C ARG A 415 2.26 -25.84 13.52
N LEU A 416 3.54 -25.88 13.17
CA LEU A 416 4.58 -26.52 13.98
C LEU A 416 4.70 -25.85 15.34
N CYS A 417 4.71 -24.51 15.40
CA CYS A 417 4.72 -23.77 16.65
C CYS A 417 3.53 -24.14 17.54
N ILE A 418 2.30 -24.08 17.01
CA ILE A 418 1.09 -24.42 17.80
C ILE A 418 1.17 -25.85 18.34
N ARG A 419 1.53 -26.81 17.48
CA ARG A 419 1.62 -28.23 17.86
C ARG A 419 2.70 -28.49 18.92
N LYS A 420 3.82 -27.77 18.85
CA LYS A 420 4.97 -27.92 19.76
C LYS A 420 4.73 -27.26 21.11
N PHE A 421 4.25 -26.02 21.12
CA PHE A 421 4.10 -25.23 22.34
C PHE A 421 2.82 -25.56 23.11
N PHE A 422 1.75 -25.90 22.40
CA PHE A 422 0.48 -26.21 23.02
C PHE A 422 0.14 -27.67 22.79
N PRO A 423 0.72 -28.63 23.53
CA PRO A 423 0.45 -30.06 23.30
C PRO A 423 -1.00 -30.44 23.59
N LYS A 424 -1.66 -29.73 24.52
CA LYS A 424 -3.09 -29.86 24.82
C LYS A 424 -3.85 -28.77 24.10
N ARG A 425 -4.72 -29.16 23.17
CA ARG A 425 -5.52 -28.26 22.34
C ARG A 425 -6.97 -28.69 22.36
N LYS A 426 -7.88 -27.72 22.34
CA LYS A 426 -9.32 -27.89 22.26
C LYS A 426 -9.89 -26.88 21.28
N CYS A 427 -10.96 -27.22 20.59
CA CYS A 427 -11.67 -26.34 19.68
C CYS A 427 -13.15 -26.25 20.09
N PHE A 428 -13.70 -25.05 20.02
CA PHE A 428 -15.13 -24.78 20.14
C PHE A 428 -15.58 -23.94 18.96
N VAL A 429 -16.70 -24.35 18.36
CA VAL A 429 -17.40 -23.57 17.34
C VAL A 429 -18.61 -22.91 18.00
N PHE A 430 -18.87 -21.68 17.60
CA PHE A 430 -20.00 -20.90 18.07
C PHE A 430 -20.78 -20.39 16.87
N ASP A 431 -22.05 -20.74 16.83
CA ASP A 431 -22.98 -20.17 15.87
C ASP A 431 -23.22 -18.71 16.18
N ARG A 432 -23.87 -18.04 15.23
CA ARG A 432 -24.16 -16.63 15.37
C ARG A 432 -25.08 -16.40 16.58
N PRO A 433 -24.71 -15.53 17.55
CA PRO A 433 -25.46 -15.40 18.80
C PRO A 433 -26.92 -14.95 18.62
N ALA A 434 -27.15 -14.05 17.67
CA ALA A 434 -28.46 -13.47 17.38
C ALA A 434 -28.48 -12.87 15.97
N GLN A 435 -29.65 -12.40 15.53
CA GLN A 435 -29.78 -11.63 14.29
C GLN A 435 -28.93 -10.35 14.34
N ARG A 436 -28.40 -9.92 13.19
CA ARG A 436 -27.48 -8.77 13.05
C ARG A 436 -27.94 -7.51 13.80
N LYS A 437 -29.24 -7.19 13.77
CA LYS A 437 -29.84 -6.01 14.41
C LYS A 437 -29.73 -5.99 15.94
N TYR A 438 -29.45 -7.14 16.57
CA TYR A 438 -29.33 -7.27 18.01
C TYR A 438 -27.89 -7.45 18.49
N LEU A 439 -26.91 -7.63 17.59
CA LEU A 439 -25.52 -7.84 17.97
C LEU A 439 -24.89 -6.63 18.69
N SER A 440 -25.32 -5.40 18.37
CA SER A 440 -24.89 -4.20 19.08
C SER A 440 -25.46 -4.08 20.51
N LYS A 441 -26.41 -4.96 20.85
CA LYS A 441 -27.12 -4.99 22.14
C LYS A 441 -26.83 -6.28 22.91
N LEU A 442 -25.76 -7.01 22.58
CA LEU A 442 -25.44 -8.30 23.18
C LEU A 442 -25.29 -8.27 24.71
N GLU A 443 -24.99 -7.11 25.28
CA GLU A 443 -24.92 -6.92 26.74
C GLU A 443 -26.30 -6.87 27.40
N THR A 444 -27.29 -6.35 26.67
CA THR A 444 -28.65 -6.09 27.18
C THR A 444 -29.69 -7.08 26.65
N ILE A 445 -29.34 -7.89 25.66
CA ILE A 445 -30.22 -8.89 25.08
C ILE A 445 -30.50 -9.96 26.12
N ARG A 446 -31.75 -10.44 26.17
CA ARG A 446 -32.11 -11.52 27.08
C ARG A 446 -31.63 -12.85 26.51
N GLU A 447 -31.35 -13.81 27.38
CA GLU A 447 -30.77 -15.10 26.97
C GLU A 447 -31.75 -15.90 26.09
N GLU A 448 -33.05 -15.70 26.26
CA GLU A 448 -34.11 -16.34 25.46
C GLU A 448 -34.19 -15.77 24.03
N GLU A 449 -33.54 -14.63 23.77
CA GLU A 449 -33.47 -13.99 22.45
C GLU A 449 -32.19 -14.37 21.69
N LEU A 450 -31.30 -15.14 22.33
CA LEU A 450 -30.13 -15.73 21.68
C LEU A 450 -30.52 -17.03 20.96
N SER A 451 -29.69 -17.43 19.99
CA SER A 451 -29.81 -18.76 19.37
C SER A 451 -29.62 -19.85 20.43
N GLY A 452 -30.51 -20.85 20.44
CA GLY A 452 -30.42 -21.99 21.37
C GLY A 452 -29.11 -22.74 21.24
N GLU A 453 -28.67 -23.03 20.01
CA GLU A 453 -27.39 -23.68 19.71
C GLU A 453 -26.21 -22.89 20.28
N PHE A 454 -26.24 -21.56 20.14
CA PHE A 454 -25.19 -20.70 20.69
C PHE A 454 -25.14 -20.73 22.22
N VAL A 455 -26.31 -20.74 22.88
CA VAL A 455 -26.39 -20.85 24.35
C VAL A 455 -25.81 -22.18 24.83
N GLU A 456 -26.15 -23.29 24.16
CA GLU A 456 -25.62 -24.62 24.46
C GLU A 456 -24.10 -24.68 24.25
N GLN A 457 -23.58 -24.14 23.14
CA GLN A 457 -22.14 -24.07 22.86
C GLN A 457 -21.39 -23.24 23.91
N VAL A 458 -21.95 -22.12 24.37
CA VAL A 458 -21.37 -21.31 25.46
C VAL A 458 -21.39 -22.08 26.79
N ALA A 459 -22.45 -22.84 27.08
CA ALA A 459 -22.51 -23.68 28.26
C ALA A 459 -21.46 -24.80 28.24
N GLU A 460 -21.29 -25.48 27.09
CA GLU A 460 -20.25 -26.50 26.91
C GLU A 460 -18.85 -25.91 27.08
N PHE A 461 -18.59 -24.77 26.43
CA PHE A 461 -17.32 -24.04 26.54
C PHE A 461 -17.01 -23.65 27.99
N THR A 462 -17.94 -23.00 28.68
CA THR A 462 -17.73 -22.55 30.08
C THR A 462 -17.52 -23.74 31.02
N SER A 463 -18.32 -24.81 30.87
CA SER A 463 -18.17 -26.05 31.63
C SER A 463 -16.79 -26.69 31.43
N TYR A 464 -16.31 -26.75 30.18
CA TYR A 464 -14.98 -27.27 29.86
C TYR A 464 -13.88 -26.43 30.53
N ILE A 465 -13.96 -25.10 30.42
CA ILE A 465 -12.96 -24.20 31.00
C ILE A 465 -12.90 -24.37 32.53
N PHE A 466 -14.04 -24.43 33.22
CA PHE A 466 -14.05 -24.63 34.68
C PHE A 466 -13.50 -26.00 35.09
N THR A 467 -13.82 -27.04 34.33
CA THR A 467 -13.40 -28.41 34.64
C THR A 467 -11.90 -28.61 34.39
N TYR A 468 -11.45 -28.28 33.17
CA TYR A 468 -10.15 -28.70 32.65
C TYR A 468 -9.04 -27.66 32.76
N SER A 469 -9.35 -26.39 33.06
CA SER A 469 -8.31 -25.38 33.28
C SER A 469 -7.57 -25.66 34.58
N ASN A 470 -6.27 -25.90 34.47
CA ASN A 470 -5.44 -26.25 35.63
C ASN A 470 -5.08 -25.02 36.46
N VAL A 471 -4.73 -25.26 37.72
CA VAL A 471 -4.08 -24.24 38.55
C VAL A 471 -2.79 -23.82 37.85
N LYS A 472 -2.49 -22.52 37.84
CA LYS A 472 -1.27 -22.02 37.21
C LYS A 472 -0.06 -22.56 37.97
N THR A 473 0.90 -23.10 37.23
CA THR A 473 2.16 -23.61 37.77
C THR A 473 3.35 -22.91 37.14
N LEU A 474 4.45 -22.89 37.89
CA LEU A 474 5.79 -22.57 37.38
C LEU A 474 6.60 -23.84 37.14
N SER A 475 7.83 -23.65 36.65
CA SER A 475 8.78 -24.73 36.49
C SER A 475 8.95 -25.55 37.76
N GLY A 476 8.99 -26.88 37.61
CA GLY A 476 8.97 -27.82 38.73
C GLY A 476 7.59 -28.06 39.37
N GLY A 477 6.49 -27.59 38.76
CA GLY A 477 5.14 -27.86 39.27
C GLY A 477 4.72 -26.98 40.45
N ILE A 478 5.44 -25.88 40.69
CA ILE A 478 5.18 -24.97 41.79
C ILE A 478 3.83 -24.27 41.57
N ILE A 479 2.88 -24.50 42.49
CA ILE A 479 1.56 -23.87 42.45
C ILE A 479 1.68 -22.34 42.62
N VAL A 480 1.03 -21.60 41.73
CA VAL A 480 0.97 -20.14 41.77
C VAL A 480 -0.28 -19.71 42.54
N ASN A 481 -0.09 -18.89 43.56
CA ASN A 481 -1.12 -18.09 44.21
C ASN A 481 -0.97 -16.61 43.79
N GLY A 482 -1.80 -15.73 44.33
CA GLY A 482 -1.78 -14.30 44.05
C GLY A 482 -0.44 -13.58 44.24
N PRO A 483 0.24 -13.69 45.40
CA PRO A 483 1.58 -13.13 45.60
C PRO A 483 2.58 -13.59 44.54
N ARG A 484 2.66 -14.90 44.29
CA ARG A 484 3.55 -15.45 43.26
C ARG A 484 3.16 -14.95 41.86
N LYS A 485 1.86 -14.79 41.61
CA LYS A 485 1.35 -14.26 40.35
C LYS A 485 1.77 -12.81 40.13
N SER A 486 1.62 -11.95 41.14
CA SER A 486 2.09 -10.57 41.12
C SER A 486 3.59 -10.50 40.84
N SER A 487 4.38 -11.34 41.52
CA SER A 487 5.83 -11.44 41.30
C SER A 487 6.22 -12.06 39.97
N LEU A 488 5.31 -12.63 39.18
CA LEU A 488 5.57 -13.07 37.80
C LEU A 488 5.27 -11.99 36.77
N VAL A 489 4.28 -11.14 37.05
CA VAL A 489 3.96 -10.02 36.17
C VAL A 489 5.17 -9.06 36.10
N LEU A 490 5.83 -8.80 37.23
CA LEU A 490 6.96 -7.85 37.30
C LEU A 490 8.20 -8.25 36.48
N PRO A 491 8.76 -9.49 36.53
CA PRO A 491 9.92 -9.87 35.73
C PRO A 491 9.61 -10.06 34.25
N ILE A 492 8.43 -10.59 33.92
CA ILE A 492 7.98 -10.74 32.53
C ILE A 492 7.78 -9.34 31.90
N TRP A 493 7.36 -8.37 32.70
CA TRP A 493 7.27 -6.97 32.29
C TRP A 493 8.61 -6.20 32.36
N ALA A 494 9.48 -6.44 33.34
CA ALA A 494 10.81 -5.80 33.36
C ALA A 494 11.66 -6.24 32.16
N SER A 495 11.39 -7.45 31.64
CA SER A 495 11.87 -7.95 30.36
C SER A 495 11.43 -7.12 29.13
N HIS A 496 10.39 -6.28 29.25
CA HIS A 496 9.93 -5.33 28.24
C HIS A 496 10.68 -3.99 28.33
N LEU A 497 11.15 -3.57 29.52
CA LEU A 497 11.91 -2.33 29.75
C LEU A 497 13.43 -2.42 29.47
N LEU A 498 13.95 -3.63 29.25
CA LEU A 498 15.38 -3.90 28.96
C LEU A 498 15.67 -4.08 27.46
N LEU A 499 14.67 -3.84 26.60
CA LEU A 499 14.77 -3.71 25.14
C LEU A 499 14.51 -2.25 24.78
#